data_AF-A0A4R0RK62-F1
#
_entry.id   AF-A0A4R0RK62-F1
#
_cell.length_a   1.000
_cell.length_b   1.000
_cell.length_c   1.000
_cell.angle_alpha   90.00
_cell.angle_beta   90.00
_cell.angle_gamma   90.00
#
_symmetry.space_group_name_H-M   'P 1'
#
loop_
_entity.id
_entity.type
_entity.pdbx_description
1 polymer ?
#
loop_
_entity_poly.entity_id
_entity_poly.type
_entity_poly.pdbx_seq_one_letter_code
_entity_poly.pdbx_strand_id
1 'polypeptide(L)'
;MPCSPTKLTLPSAGTEEGTMPKSRMHLASATSPTAYSLCCLFVAPVSFPQTALLGNLTFMNSSSSTTSSQVLTLSIHHSAPGFFPVSPLASLSDPSDPSFDPFTLSLPLAQGTSSASIARIWPCAERVKDAFQPDYVVVQCGVDGLAGDPYATWNLALADGEGSLGWCIERICAQWQAKILLLGGGGYNSPNAARAWTYLTSIALGCTLSPEADIPDHAAFPLYAPSFTLDFPAGNVRDQNTPEYLDDVCARFSRIAELIAERIQNPA
;
A
#
# COMPACT_ATOMS: atom_id res chain seq x y z
N MET A 1 10.80 -45.59 -20.00
CA MET A 1 11.14 -46.18 -18.69
C MET A 1 10.66 -45.21 -17.62
N PRO A 2 9.85 -45.64 -16.64
CA PRO A 2 9.31 -44.75 -15.62
C PRO A 2 10.33 -44.55 -14.50
N CYS A 3 10.53 -43.31 -14.07
CA CYS A 3 11.35 -42.98 -12.90
C CYS A 3 10.51 -43.19 -11.63
N SER A 4 10.95 -44.06 -10.74
CA SER A 4 10.32 -44.30 -9.43
C SER A 4 10.51 -43.11 -8.48
N PRO A 5 9.60 -42.90 -7.51
CA PRO A 5 9.69 -41.80 -6.56
C PRO A 5 10.71 -42.10 -5.45
N THR A 6 11.74 -41.25 -5.32
CA THR A 6 12.69 -41.31 -4.22
C THR A 6 12.06 -40.73 -2.96
N LYS A 7 11.94 -41.55 -1.90
CA LYS A 7 11.58 -41.11 -0.54
C LYS A 7 12.55 -40.03 -0.06
N LEU A 8 12.03 -38.88 0.37
CA LEU A 8 12.78 -37.91 1.17
C LEU A 8 13.00 -38.49 2.58
N THR A 9 14.22 -38.91 2.88
CA THR A 9 14.70 -39.12 4.26
C THR A 9 15.34 -37.83 4.76
N LEU A 10 14.84 -37.30 5.88
CA LEU A 10 15.42 -36.16 6.58
C LEU A 10 16.83 -36.51 7.08
N PRO A 11 17.87 -35.66 6.87
CA PRO A 11 19.16 -35.84 7.50
C PRO A 11 19.10 -35.46 8.97
N SER A 12 19.73 -36.28 9.81
CA SER A 12 19.97 -36.05 11.24
C SER A 12 20.79 -34.79 11.50
N ALA A 13 20.44 -34.08 12.58
CA ALA A 13 21.10 -32.87 13.06
C ALA A 13 22.63 -33.04 13.19
N GLY A 14 23.36 -32.35 12.32
CA GLY A 14 24.79 -32.07 12.45
C GLY A 14 24.97 -30.57 12.68
N THR A 15 25.65 -30.22 13.77
CA THR A 15 26.08 -28.86 14.10
C THR A 15 27.19 -28.41 13.15
N GLU A 16 26.89 -27.50 12.23
CA GLU A 16 27.88 -26.65 11.56
C GLU A 16 27.42 -25.19 11.63
N GLU A 17 28.22 -24.36 12.30
CA GLU A 17 28.07 -22.91 12.34
C GLU A 17 28.37 -22.32 10.95
N GLY A 18 27.32 -21.96 10.22
CA GLY A 18 27.37 -21.15 9.01
C GLY A 18 26.74 -19.78 9.27
N THR A 19 27.55 -18.72 9.22
CA THR A 19 27.16 -17.33 9.47
C THR A 19 26.23 -16.81 8.36
N MET A 20 24.92 -16.79 8.59
CA MET A 20 23.96 -16.02 7.78
C MET A 20 24.01 -14.53 8.15
N PRO A 21 23.80 -13.60 7.19
CA PRO A 21 23.66 -12.18 7.51
C PRO A 21 22.33 -11.98 8.23
N LYS A 22 22.39 -11.77 9.55
CA LYS A 22 21.24 -11.36 10.36
C LYS A 22 20.82 -9.96 9.90
N SER A 23 19.69 -9.85 9.22
CA SER A 23 18.96 -8.59 9.10
C SER A 23 18.55 -8.17 10.52
N ARG A 24 19.34 -7.24 11.08
CA ARG A 24 19.24 -6.79 12.45
C ARG A 24 17.99 -5.91 12.60
N MET A 25 16.94 -6.45 13.19
CA MET A 25 15.83 -5.68 13.75
C MET A 25 16.42 -4.61 14.69
N HIS A 26 16.41 -3.35 14.28
CA HIS A 26 16.96 -2.25 15.08
C HIS A 26 15.92 -1.84 16.13
N LEU A 27 16.11 -2.30 17.37
CA LEU A 27 15.53 -1.64 18.53
C LEU A 27 16.39 -0.39 18.80
N ALA A 28 15.99 0.75 18.22
CA ALA A 28 16.72 2.00 18.39
C ALA A 28 16.47 2.58 19.79
N SER A 29 17.52 2.73 20.59
CA SER A 29 17.50 3.63 21.75
C SER A 29 17.64 5.06 21.26
N ALA A 30 16.64 5.90 21.56
CA ALA A 30 16.58 7.28 21.13
C ALA A 30 17.60 8.16 21.88
N THR A 31 18.68 8.54 21.20
CA THR A 31 19.55 9.67 21.59
C THR A 31 20.08 10.39 20.35
N SER A 32 19.20 11.13 19.64
CA SER A 32 19.57 12.25 18.75
C SER A 32 18.29 13.01 18.35
N PRO A 33 18.26 14.36 18.39
CA PRO A 33 17.13 15.15 17.89
C PRO A 33 17.25 15.31 16.37
N THR A 34 17.28 14.21 15.63
CA THR A 34 17.04 14.24 14.18
C THR A 34 15.54 14.27 13.98
N ALA A 35 15.03 15.38 13.44
CA ALA A 35 13.65 15.46 12.96
C ALA A 35 13.46 14.38 11.88
N TYR A 36 12.52 13.47 12.08
CA TYR A 36 12.21 12.40 11.14
C TYR A 36 11.03 12.81 10.26
N SER A 37 11.11 12.48 8.97
CA SER A 37 10.02 12.68 8.00
C SER A 37 9.20 11.40 7.79
N LEU A 38 7.87 11.52 7.79
CA LEU A 38 6.91 10.41 7.71
C LEU A 38 5.98 10.56 6.49
N CYS A 39 5.97 9.57 5.61
CA CYS A 39 4.99 9.47 4.52
C CYS A 39 3.95 8.38 4.82
N CYS A 40 2.67 8.74 4.84
CA CYS A 40 1.56 7.81 5.01
C CYS A 40 0.89 7.57 3.64
N LEU A 41 1.03 6.36 3.11
CA LEU A 41 0.39 5.93 1.87
C LEU A 41 -0.77 4.99 2.18
N PHE A 42 -1.96 5.34 1.68
CA PHE A 42 -3.16 4.50 1.79
C PHE A 42 -3.49 3.97 0.40
N VAL A 43 -3.36 2.65 0.19
CA VAL A 43 -3.62 1.96 -1.08
C VAL A 43 -4.78 0.99 -0.91
N ALA A 44 -6.01 1.51 -0.80
CA ALA A 44 -7.29 0.77 -0.85
C ALA A 44 -8.47 1.75 -0.74
N PRO A 45 -9.70 1.40 -1.15
CA PRO A 45 -10.88 2.22 -0.90
C PRO A 45 -11.18 2.23 0.61
N VAL A 46 -10.60 3.19 1.35
CA VAL A 46 -10.81 3.30 2.79
C VAL A 46 -12.29 3.61 3.07
N SER A 47 -13.05 2.58 3.44
CA SER A 47 -14.31 2.74 4.16
C SER A 47 -13.96 3.01 5.63
N PHE A 48 -13.76 4.27 6.03
CA PHE A 48 -13.72 4.59 7.46
C PHE A 48 -15.10 4.17 8.06
N PRO A 49 -15.17 3.43 9.17
CA PRO A 49 -15.47 4.14 10.40
C PRO A 49 -14.88 3.38 11.61
N GLN A 50 -13.57 3.43 11.85
CA GLN A 50 -13.08 3.35 13.22
C GLN A 50 -11.65 3.87 13.37
N THR A 51 -11.50 4.71 14.39
CA THR A 51 -10.29 5.37 14.85
C THR A 51 -9.25 4.40 15.42
N ALA A 52 -7.98 4.78 15.25
CA ALA A 52 -6.83 4.47 16.12
C ALA A 52 -6.10 3.12 15.98
N LEU A 53 -4.98 3.14 15.25
CA LEU A 53 -3.68 2.80 15.86
C LEU A 53 -2.73 4.00 15.96
N LEU A 54 -3.30 5.21 15.91
CA LEU A 54 -2.69 6.49 16.27
C LEU A 54 -3.80 7.45 16.70
N GLY A 55 -4.55 7.08 17.74
CA GLY A 55 -5.55 7.95 18.40
C GLY A 55 -4.96 9.18 19.10
N ASN A 56 -3.75 9.61 18.72
CA ASN A 56 -3.03 10.81 19.16
C ASN A 56 -1.88 11.18 18.19
N LEU A 57 -1.96 10.90 16.88
CA LEU A 57 -1.36 11.85 15.92
C LEU A 57 -2.46 12.85 15.60
N THR A 58 -2.64 13.75 16.56
CA THR A 58 -3.07 15.12 16.36
C THR A 58 -2.96 15.48 14.88
N PHE A 59 -4.06 15.85 14.25
CA PHE A 59 -3.97 16.94 13.28
C PHE A 59 -3.28 18.06 14.03
N MET A 60 -1.95 18.13 13.97
CA MET A 60 -1.22 19.26 14.49
C MET A 60 -1.57 20.40 13.54
N ASN A 61 -2.72 21.03 13.81
CA ASN A 61 -2.82 22.45 13.63
C ASN A 61 -1.87 23.06 14.67
N SER A 62 -0.57 23.05 14.37
CA SER A 62 0.31 24.01 15.00
C SER A 62 -0.07 25.34 14.39
N SER A 63 -0.98 26.04 15.06
CA SER A 63 -1.10 27.49 14.97
C SER A 63 0.24 28.09 15.37
N SER A 64 1.22 28.09 14.46
CA SER A 64 2.53 28.70 14.61
C SER A 64 3.27 28.61 13.28
N SER A 65 3.71 29.76 12.82
CA SER A 65 4.44 30.05 11.60
C SER A 65 5.71 29.18 11.38
N THR A 66 6.07 28.99 10.10
CA THR A 66 7.45 28.84 9.57
C THR A 66 8.21 27.52 9.81
N THR A 67 7.66 26.34 9.47
CA THR A 67 8.45 25.12 9.17
C THR A 67 7.72 24.23 8.15
N SER A 68 8.45 23.48 7.31
CA SER A 68 7.87 22.45 6.41
C SER A 68 7.25 21.30 7.22
N SER A 69 6.14 20.72 6.74
CA SER A 69 5.48 19.60 7.44
C SER A 69 6.42 18.39 7.49
N GLN A 70 6.50 17.76 8.67
CA GLN A 70 7.22 16.50 8.87
C GLN A 70 6.40 15.28 8.46
N VAL A 71 5.13 15.46 8.09
CA VAL A 71 4.22 14.40 7.70
C VAL A 71 3.56 14.73 6.38
N LEU A 72 3.60 13.79 5.43
CA LEU A 72 2.83 13.81 4.20
C LEU A 72 1.85 12.64 4.19
N THR A 73 0.59 12.89 3.85
CA THR A 73 -0.43 11.85 3.66
C THR A 73 -0.85 11.81 2.20
N LEU A 74 -0.84 10.63 1.59
CA LEU A 74 -1.37 10.37 0.25
C LEU A 74 -2.41 9.25 0.31
N SER A 75 -3.65 9.58 -0.03
CA SER A 75 -4.74 8.60 -0.12
C SER A 75 -5.11 8.32 -1.57
N ILE A 76 -5.03 7.05 -1.98
CA ILE A 76 -5.57 6.55 -3.25
C ILE A 76 -6.84 5.77 -2.91
N HIS A 77 -8.00 6.26 -3.33
CA HIS A 77 -9.30 5.73 -2.87
C HIS A 77 -10.37 5.80 -3.93
N HIS A 78 -11.43 5.03 -3.76
CA HIS A 78 -12.64 5.21 -4.56
C HIS A 78 -13.37 6.48 -4.16
N SER A 79 -13.84 7.24 -5.14
CA SER A 79 -14.71 8.40 -4.90
C SER A 79 -15.90 8.38 -5.85
N ALA A 80 -17.09 8.50 -5.26
CA ALA A 80 -18.34 8.68 -5.99
C ALA A 80 -19.32 9.50 -5.14
N PRO A 81 -20.30 10.19 -5.76
CA PRO A 81 -21.33 10.89 -5.01
C PRO A 81 -22.03 9.97 -3.99
N GLY A 82 -22.01 10.35 -2.71
CA GLY A 82 -22.61 9.58 -1.62
C GLY A 82 -21.78 8.39 -1.13
N PHE A 83 -20.59 8.15 -1.70
CA PHE A 83 -19.65 7.15 -1.20
C PHE A 83 -18.96 7.66 0.07
N PHE A 84 -18.73 6.77 1.03
CA PHE A 84 -18.15 7.11 2.31
C PHE A 84 -16.61 7.04 2.24
N PRO A 85 -15.85 7.92 2.93
CA PRO A 85 -16.31 9.09 3.68
C PRO A 85 -16.63 10.26 2.75
N VAL A 86 -17.74 10.95 3.02
CA VAL A 86 -17.98 12.25 2.40
C VAL A 86 -17.06 13.27 3.09
N SER A 87 -16.03 13.71 2.37
CA SER A 87 -15.05 14.69 2.85
C SER A 87 -14.70 15.66 1.73
N PRO A 88 -14.48 16.96 2.01
CA PRO A 88 -13.90 17.88 1.03
C PRO A 88 -12.49 17.46 0.61
N LEU A 89 -11.80 16.67 1.44
CA LEU A 89 -10.50 16.10 1.12
C LEU A 89 -10.59 14.83 0.26
N ALA A 90 -11.78 14.34 -0.10
CA ALA A 90 -11.93 13.16 -0.96
C ALA A 90 -11.88 13.50 -2.47
N SER A 91 -11.82 14.79 -2.83
CA SER A 91 -11.62 15.24 -4.20
C SER A 91 -10.14 15.25 -4.59
N LEU A 92 -9.89 15.19 -5.89
CA LEU A 92 -8.54 15.26 -6.44
C LEU A 92 -7.87 16.55 -6.00
N SER A 93 -6.67 16.43 -5.42
CA SER A 93 -5.87 17.57 -5.00
C SER A 93 -5.65 18.56 -6.15
N ASP A 94 -5.96 19.83 -5.90
CA ASP A 94 -5.83 20.91 -6.88
C ASP A 94 -4.70 21.88 -6.47
N PRO A 95 -3.52 21.80 -7.11
CA PRO A 95 -2.41 22.70 -6.81
C PRO A 95 -2.66 24.16 -7.23
N SER A 96 -3.76 24.47 -7.92
CA SER A 96 -4.15 25.84 -8.27
C SER A 96 -5.01 26.52 -7.20
N ASP A 97 -5.55 25.76 -6.23
CA ASP A 97 -6.31 26.31 -5.12
C ASP A 97 -5.38 27.07 -4.16
N PRO A 98 -5.65 28.36 -3.83
CA PRO A 98 -4.84 29.12 -2.89
C PRO A 98 -4.75 28.51 -1.47
N SER A 99 -5.68 27.64 -1.11
CA SER A 99 -5.73 26.93 0.18
C SER A 99 -5.09 25.54 0.13
N PHE A 100 -4.50 25.15 -1.01
CA PHE A 100 -3.89 23.84 -1.21
C PHE A 100 -2.78 23.56 -0.20
N ASP A 101 -2.91 22.43 0.51
CA ASP A 101 -1.87 21.88 1.36
C ASP A 101 -1.07 20.82 0.57
N PRO A 102 0.22 21.05 0.28
CA PRO A 102 1.05 20.10 -0.47
C PRO A 102 1.37 18.82 0.32
N PHE A 103 1.02 18.74 1.60
CA PHE A 103 1.28 17.59 2.46
C PHE A 103 0.04 16.73 2.75
N THR A 104 -1.15 17.17 2.33
CA THR A 104 -2.40 16.41 2.46
C THR A 104 -2.99 16.13 1.09
N LEU A 105 -2.67 14.96 0.53
CA LEU A 105 -2.93 14.61 -0.86
C LEU A 105 -4.00 13.52 -1.02
N SER A 106 -4.82 13.72 -2.04
CA SER A 106 -5.92 12.81 -2.39
C SER A 106 -5.96 12.53 -3.88
N LEU A 107 -6.03 11.24 -4.20
CA LEU A 107 -6.11 10.69 -5.54
C LEU A 107 -7.36 9.80 -5.62
N PRO A 108 -8.53 10.40 -5.91
CA PRO A 108 -9.74 9.64 -6.12
C PRO A 108 -9.67 8.86 -7.44
N LEU A 109 -10.27 7.67 -7.45
CA LEU A 109 -10.47 6.85 -8.63
C LEU A 109 -11.94 6.42 -8.71
N ALA A 110 -12.42 6.23 -9.92
CA ALA A 110 -13.78 5.76 -10.21
C ALA A 110 -13.89 4.24 -9.98
N GLN A 111 -15.14 3.74 -9.94
CA GLN A 111 -15.45 2.33 -9.77
C GLN A 111 -14.70 1.43 -10.76
N GLY A 112 -14.34 0.23 -10.30
CA GLY A 112 -13.74 -0.80 -11.14
C GLY A 112 -12.26 -0.57 -11.45
N THR A 113 -11.58 0.30 -10.68
CA THR A 113 -10.13 0.50 -10.79
C THR A 113 -9.40 -0.83 -10.94
N SER A 114 -8.70 -0.96 -12.06
CA SER A 114 -7.90 -2.13 -12.41
C SER A 114 -6.43 -1.95 -12.06
N SER A 115 -5.68 -3.05 -12.06
CA SER A 115 -4.21 -3.01 -11.93
C SER A 115 -3.55 -2.14 -13.00
N ALA A 116 -4.08 -2.10 -14.23
CA ALA A 116 -3.56 -1.21 -15.28
C ALA A 116 -3.73 0.29 -14.93
N SER A 117 -4.86 0.67 -14.33
CA SER A 117 -5.09 2.04 -13.86
C SER A 117 -4.16 2.40 -12.70
N ILE A 118 -3.94 1.47 -11.75
CA ILE A 118 -2.96 1.65 -10.67
C ILE A 118 -1.55 1.79 -11.23
N ALA A 119 -1.13 0.94 -12.16
CA ALA A 119 0.18 1.01 -12.80
C ALA A 119 0.40 2.37 -13.47
N ARG A 120 -0.62 2.91 -14.15
CA ARG A 120 -0.54 4.22 -14.81
C ARG A 120 -0.33 5.36 -13.83
N ILE A 121 -0.99 5.35 -12.66
CA ILE A 121 -0.88 6.42 -11.65
C ILE A 121 0.25 6.21 -10.65
N TRP A 122 0.82 5.00 -10.56
CA TRP A 122 1.88 4.70 -9.60
C TRP A 122 3.09 5.65 -9.64
N PRO A 123 3.57 6.09 -10.82
CA PRO A 123 4.62 7.10 -10.91
C PRO A 123 4.28 8.42 -10.19
N CYS A 124 3.00 8.74 -9.97
CA CYS A 124 2.57 9.91 -9.19
C CYS A 124 2.97 9.77 -7.72
N ALA A 125 2.67 8.60 -7.11
CA ALA A 125 3.03 8.32 -5.74
C ALA A 125 4.56 8.31 -5.56
N GLU A 126 5.28 7.74 -6.53
CA GLU A 126 6.75 7.74 -6.49
C GLU A 126 7.34 9.16 -6.58
N ARG A 127 6.84 10.02 -7.47
CA ARG A 127 7.28 11.42 -7.57
C ARG A 127 7.03 12.21 -6.29
N VAL A 128 5.85 12.03 -5.68
CA VAL A 128 5.54 12.67 -4.38
C VAL A 128 6.52 12.20 -3.31
N LYS A 129 6.75 10.89 -3.21
CA LYS A 129 7.72 10.32 -2.26
C LYS A 129 9.14 10.83 -2.53
N ASP A 130 9.56 10.95 -3.79
CA ASP A 130 10.90 11.45 -4.14
C ASP A 130 11.07 12.94 -3.83
N ALA A 131 10.01 13.74 -4.01
CA ALA A 131 10.00 15.15 -3.63
C ALA A 131 10.03 15.35 -2.11
N PHE A 132 9.32 14.49 -1.37
CA PHE A 132 9.19 14.58 0.08
C PHE A 132 10.37 13.98 0.85
N GLN A 133 11.07 12.99 0.27
CA GLN A 133 12.23 12.29 0.84
C GLN A 133 12.00 11.74 2.26
N PRO A 134 11.02 10.83 2.46
CA PRO A 134 10.68 10.34 3.80
C PRO A 134 11.75 9.40 4.40
N ASP A 135 12.00 9.52 5.70
CA ASP A 135 12.79 8.54 6.47
C ASP A 135 11.98 7.28 6.79
N TYR A 136 10.67 7.46 6.98
CA TYR A 136 9.70 6.41 7.32
C TYR A 136 8.52 6.44 6.38
N VAL A 137 8.06 5.25 6.00
CA VAL A 137 6.84 5.08 5.20
C VAL A 137 5.89 4.17 5.96
N VAL A 138 4.69 4.67 6.23
CA VAL A 138 3.59 3.87 6.76
C VAL A 138 2.64 3.56 5.61
N VAL A 139 2.45 2.28 5.32
CA VAL A 139 1.54 1.83 4.27
C VAL A 139 0.37 1.14 4.91
N GLN A 140 -0.83 1.66 4.65
CA GLN A 140 -2.06 0.99 5.02
C GLN A 140 -2.48 0.08 3.86
N CYS A 141 -2.36 -1.24 4.07
CA CYS A 141 -2.63 -2.28 3.08
C CYS A 141 -4.07 -2.78 3.21
N GLY A 142 -5.04 -1.92 2.90
CA GLY A 142 -6.43 -2.34 2.79
C GLY A 142 -6.60 -3.28 1.61
N VAL A 143 -7.43 -4.30 1.78
CA VAL A 143 -7.65 -5.39 0.82
C VAL A 143 -9.10 -5.46 0.37
N ASP A 144 -9.91 -4.46 0.74
CA ASP A 144 -11.29 -4.26 0.27
C ASP A 144 -11.39 -3.73 -1.17
N GLY A 145 -10.26 -3.33 -1.77
CA GLY A 145 -10.16 -3.04 -3.19
C GLY A 145 -9.91 -4.27 -4.08
N LEU A 146 -9.62 -5.43 -3.48
CA LEU A 146 -9.36 -6.66 -4.23
C LEU A 146 -10.65 -7.23 -4.82
N ALA A 147 -10.50 -7.94 -5.93
CA ALA A 147 -11.61 -8.65 -6.55
C ALA A 147 -12.32 -9.60 -5.56
N GLY A 148 -13.66 -9.60 -5.59
CA GLY A 148 -14.47 -10.48 -4.74
C GLY A 148 -14.71 -9.96 -3.31
N ASP A 149 -14.29 -8.74 -2.97
CA ASP A 149 -14.76 -8.07 -1.75
C ASP A 149 -16.27 -7.73 -1.86
N PRO A 150 -17.07 -7.90 -0.78
CA PRO A 150 -18.50 -7.62 -0.78
C PRO A 150 -18.88 -6.20 -1.18
N TYR A 151 -18.03 -5.20 -0.92
CA TYR A 151 -18.31 -3.82 -1.31
C TYR A 151 -17.97 -3.55 -2.79
N ALA A 152 -17.29 -4.48 -3.46
CA ALA A 152 -17.16 -4.61 -4.92
C ALA A 152 -16.85 -3.28 -5.66
N THR A 153 -16.04 -2.44 -5.05
CA THR A 153 -15.83 -1.07 -5.53
C THR A 153 -14.72 -1.02 -6.58
N TRP A 154 -13.68 -1.83 -6.42
CA TRP A 154 -12.53 -1.95 -7.32
C TRP A 154 -12.39 -3.37 -7.87
N ASN A 155 -11.40 -3.57 -8.74
CA ASN A 155 -11.11 -4.85 -9.38
C ASN A 155 -9.61 -5.16 -9.40
N LEU A 156 -8.95 -4.97 -8.25
CA LEU A 156 -7.50 -5.18 -8.16
C LEU A 156 -7.14 -6.66 -8.09
N ALA A 157 -6.06 -7.03 -8.78
CA ALA A 157 -5.38 -8.31 -8.61
C ALA A 157 -4.48 -8.29 -7.36
N LEU A 158 -4.36 -9.45 -6.71
CA LEU A 158 -3.45 -9.60 -5.56
C LEU A 158 -1.98 -9.64 -5.99
N ALA A 159 -1.64 -10.53 -6.91
CA ALA A 159 -0.26 -10.83 -7.27
C ALA A 159 0.10 -10.43 -8.70
N ASP A 160 -0.76 -10.79 -9.66
CA ASP A 160 -0.39 -10.74 -11.08
C ASP A 160 -0.43 -9.35 -11.69
N GLY A 161 0.64 -9.03 -12.43
CA GLY A 161 0.74 -7.85 -13.29
C GLY A 161 1.16 -6.57 -12.58
N GLU A 162 1.61 -5.60 -13.38
CA GLU A 162 1.92 -4.26 -12.89
C GLU A 162 0.66 -3.60 -12.32
N GLY A 163 0.83 -2.92 -11.18
CA GLY A 163 -0.27 -2.29 -10.46
C GLY A 163 -1.18 -3.25 -9.69
N SER A 164 -0.81 -4.54 -9.57
CA SER A 164 -1.36 -5.40 -8.53
C SER A 164 -0.97 -4.90 -7.14
N LEU A 165 -1.73 -5.30 -6.11
CA LEU A 165 -1.41 -4.89 -4.74
C LEU A 165 -0.02 -5.40 -4.31
N GLY A 166 0.32 -6.64 -4.68
CA GLY A 166 1.64 -7.22 -4.49
C GLY A 166 2.74 -6.42 -5.16
N TRP A 167 2.55 -6.04 -6.42
CA TRP A 167 3.50 -5.21 -7.16
C TRP A 167 3.73 -3.86 -6.47
N CYS A 168 2.67 -3.20 -6.00
CA CYS A 168 2.78 -1.96 -5.24
C CYS A 168 3.62 -2.12 -3.96
N ILE A 169 3.35 -3.16 -3.16
CA ILE A 169 4.09 -3.42 -1.92
C ILE A 169 5.54 -3.81 -2.20
N GLU A 170 5.80 -4.62 -3.23
CA GLU A 170 7.15 -4.97 -3.66
C GLU A 170 7.96 -3.73 -4.05
N ARG A 171 7.36 -2.81 -4.83
CA ARG A 171 8.00 -1.53 -5.19
C ARG A 171 8.38 -0.72 -3.96
N ILE A 172 7.47 -0.61 -2.98
CA ILE A 172 7.75 0.12 -1.73
C ILE A 172 8.89 -0.56 -0.96
N CYS A 173 8.76 -1.87 -0.68
CA CYS A 173 9.71 -2.64 0.11
C CYS A 173 11.11 -2.73 -0.52
N ALA A 174 11.19 -2.89 -1.83
CA ALA A 174 12.46 -3.08 -2.52
C ALA A 174 13.15 -1.76 -2.89
N GLN A 175 12.40 -0.67 -3.11
CA GLN A 175 12.94 0.50 -3.82
C GLN A 175 12.87 1.83 -3.05
N TRP A 176 11.98 1.99 -2.08
CA TRP A 176 11.76 3.32 -1.48
C TRP A 176 12.80 3.71 -0.43
N GLN A 177 13.81 2.87 -0.15
CA GLN A 177 14.98 3.16 0.71
C GLN A 177 14.63 3.83 2.04
N ALA A 178 13.45 3.52 2.59
CA ALA A 178 12.92 4.08 3.83
C ALA A 178 12.59 2.96 4.83
N LYS A 179 12.41 3.30 6.10
CA LYS A 179 11.93 2.34 7.10
C LYS A 179 10.42 2.18 6.94
N ILE A 180 9.98 0.96 6.64
CA ILE A 180 8.60 0.70 6.25
C ILE A 180 7.83 0.03 7.38
N LEU A 181 6.64 0.56 7.67
CA LEU A 181 5.63 -0.07 8.50
C LEU A 181 4.41 -0.41 7.65
N LEU A 182 4.10 -1.69 7.51
CA LEU A 182 2.89 -2.17 6.86
C LEU A 182 1.79 -2.38 7.90
N LEU A 183 0.60 -1.84 7.63
CA LEU A 183 -0.60 -2.02 8.43
C LEU A 183 -1.67 -2.75 7.62
N GLY A 184 -2.62 -3.41 8.29
CA GLY A 184 -3.82 -3.94 7.63
C GLY A 184 -4.84 -2.84 7.33
N GLY A 185 -6.13 -3.20 7.29
CA GLY A 185 -7.27 -2.28 7.28
C GLY A 185 -8.52 -2.95 6.73
N GLY A 186 -9.28 -2.26 5.87
CA GLY A 186 -10.50 -2.81 5.27
C GLY A 186 -10.24 -4.09 4.48
N GLY A 187 -11.23 -4.99 4.44
CA GLY A 187 -11.09 -6.34 3.89
C GLY A 187 -12.21 -7.24 4.40
N TYR A 188 -13.32 -7.29 3.67
CA TYR A 188 -14.59 -7.79 4.18
C TYR A 188 -14.96 -9.17 3.63
N ASN A 189 -14.16 -9.68 2.68
CA ASN A 189 -14.05 -11.10 2.41
C ASN A 189 -12.91 -11.69 3.25
N SER A 190 -13.21 -12.26 4.43
CA SER A 190 -12.20 -12.75 5.37
C SER A 190 -11.18 -13.74 4.79
N PRO A 191 -11.54 -14.79 4.02
CA PRO A 191 -10.54 -15.68 3.45
C PRO A 191 -9.66 -14.98 2.40
N ASN A 192 -10.20 -14.07 1.58
CA ASN A 192 -9.38 -13.29 0.64
C ASN A 192 -8.48 -12.29 1.34
N ALA A 193 -8.94 -11.65 2.41
CA ALA A 193 -8.10 -10.78 3.24
C ALA A 193 -6.94 -11.57 3.86
N ALA A 194 -7.20 -12.78 4.37
CA ALA A 194 -6.16 -13.66 4.91
C ALA A 194 -5.14 -14.09 3.84
N ARG A 195 -5.59 -14.44 2.63
CA ARG A 195 -4.72 -14.70 1.46
C ARG A 195 -3.83 -13.51 1.16
N ALA A 196 -4.46 -12.33 1.04
CA ALA A 196 -3.79 -11.12 0.65
C ALA A 196 -2.70 -10.72 1.65
N TRP A 197 -3.02 -10.62 2.95
CA TRP A 197 -2.04 -10.24 3.94
C TRP A 197 -0.94 -11.30 4.13
N THR A 198 -1.23 -12.58 3.94
CA THR A 198 -0.21 -13.65 3.91
C THR A 198 0.76 -13.42 2.75
N TYR A 199 0.24 -13.17 1.55
CA TYR A 199 1.04 -12.89 0.36
C TYR A 199 1.88 -11.62 0.52
N LEU A 200 1.30 -10.51 0.99
CA LEU A 200 2.03 -9.26 1.26
C LEU A 200 3.12 -9.43 2.34
N THR A 201 2.86 -10.24 3.36
CA THR A 201 3.86 -10.57 4.38
C THR A 201 5.05 -11.31 3.75
N SER A 202 4.80 -12.23 2.81
CA SER A 202 5.87 -12.95 2.12
C SER A 202 6.77 -12.02 1.30
N ILE A 203 6.19 -11.00 0.66
CA ILE A 203 6.94 -9.95 -0.05
C ILE A 203 7.80 -9.16 0.94
N ALA A 204 7.23 -8.72 2.06
CA ALA A 204 7.94 -7.95 3.08
C ALA A 204 9.12 -8.71 3.71
N LEU A 205 9.02 -10.05 3.79
CA LEU A 205 10.08 -10.93 4.27
C LEU A 205 11.16 -11.24 3.21
N GLY A 206 10.96 -10.82 1.96
CA GLY A 206 11.86 -11.18 0.84
C GLY A 206 11.76 -12.65 0.44
N CYS A 207 10.66 -13.32 0.79
CA CYS A 207 10.39 -14.72 0.48
C CYS A 207 9.02 -14.87 -0.20
N THR A 208 8.81 -14.14 -1.30
CA THR A 208 7.54 -14.07 -2.02
C THR A 208 7.01 -15.46 -2.34
N LEU A 209 5.83 -15.78 -1.81
CA LEU A 209 5.13 -17.03 -2.07
C LEU A 209 4.55 -17.02 -3.49
N SER A 210 4.43 -18.19 -4.11
CA SER A 210 3.70 -18.29 -5.39
C SER A 210 2.18 -18.12 -5.13
N PRO A 211 1.44 -17.43 -5.99
CA PRO A 211 -0.02 -17.32 -5.89
C PRO A 211 -0.72 -18.69 -5.92
N GLU A 212 -0.12 -19.67 -6.59
CA GLU A 212 -0.59 -21.05 -6.66
C GLU A 212 -0.22 -21.89 -5.43
N ALA A 213 0.47 -21.31 -4.43
CA ALA A 213 0.84 -22.04 -3.22
C ALA A 213 -0.40 -22.52 -2.47
N ASP A 214 -0.36 -23.79 -2.06
CA ASP A 214 -1.42 -24.42 -1.28
C ASP A 214 -1.56 -23.77 0.10
N ILE A 215 -2.80 -23.56 0.53
CA ILE A 215 -3.11 -23.16 1.90
C ILE A 215 -2.83 -24.36 2.81
N PRO A 216 -1.98 -24.23 3.86
CA PRO A 216 -1.75 -25.31 4.80
C PRO A 216 -3.04 -25.72 5.54
N ASP A 217 -3.10 -26.94 6.06
CA ASP A 217 -4.26 -27.37 6.86
C ASP A 217 -4.37 -26.57 8.17
N HIS A 218 -5.58 -26.08 8.46
CA HIS A 218 -5.92 -25.37 9.70
C HIS A 218 -7.45 -25.31 9.90
N ALA A 219 -7.91 -24.85 11.07
CA ALA A 219 -9.33 -24.85 11.44
C ALA A 219 -10.28 -24.10 10.48
N ALA A 220 -9.76 -23.14 9.70
CA ALA A 220 -10.52 -22.34 8.74
C ALA A 220 -10.24 -22.74 7.28
N PHE A 221 -9.46 -23.81 7.04
CA PHE A 221 -9.13 -24.32 5.70
C PHE A 221 -10.36 -24.51 4.79
N PRO A 222 -11.53 -24.99 5.27
CA PRO A 222 -12.72 -25.10 4.42
C PRO A 222 -13.21 -23.77 3.81
N LEU A 223 -12.88 -22.62 4.41
CA LEU A 223 -13.24 -21.29 3.90
C LEU A 223 -12.46 -20.88 2.65
N TYR A 224 -11.39 -21.61 2.30
CA TYR A 224 -10.53 -21.34 1.15
C TYR A 224 -10.97 -22.08 -0.12
N ALA A 225 -12.11 -22.77 -0.08
CA ALA A 225 -12.70 -23.35 -1.28
C ALA A 225 -12.99 -22.27 -2.36
N PRO A 226 -13.02 -22.65 -3.66
CA PRO A 226 -12.76 -23.99 -4.18
C PRO A 226 -11.29 -24.27 -4.49
N SER A 227 -10.42 -23.25 -4.55
CA SER A 227 -9.05 -23.39 -5.01
C SER A 227 -8.11 -23.95 -3.95
N PHE A 228 -8.32 -23.58 -2.68
CA PHE A 228 -7.39 -23.87 -1.58
C PHE A 228 -5.96 -23.37 -1.81
N THR A 229 -5.80 -22.34 -2.65
CA THR A 229 -4.52 -21.65 -2.93
C THR A 229 -4.55 -20.20 -2.44
N LEU A 230 -3.39 -19.53 -2.47
CA LEU A 230 -3.25 -18.12 -2.13
C LEU A 230 -3.93 -17.17 -3.14
N ASP A 231 -4.06 -17.56 -4.39
CA ASP A 231 -4.68 -16.73 -5.42
C ASP A 231 -6.22 -16.79 -5.41
N PHE A 232 -6.82 -15.75 -5.98
CA PHE A 232 -8.24 -15.71 -6.30
C PHE A 232 -8.48 -14.88 -7.57
N PRO A 233 -9.46 -15.27 -8.41
CA PRO A 233 -9.63 -14.68 -9.73
C PRO A 233 -10.04 -13.20 -9.64
N ALA A 234 -9.52 -12.42 -10.59
CA ALA A 234 -10.02 -11.08 -10.85
C ALA A 234 -11.52 -11.12 -11.21
N GLY A 235 -12.24 -10.06 -10.83
CA GLY A 235 -13.63 -9.89 -11.18
C GLY A 235 -13.79 -9.38 -12.62
N ASN A 236 -15.04 -9.29 -13.07
CA ASN A 236 -15.39 -8.76 -14.39
C ASN A 236 -15.91 -7.31 -14.33
N VAL A 237 -15.56 -6.57 -13.28
CA VAL A 237 -16.00 -5.17 -13.12
C VAL A 237 -15.25 -4.31 -14.13
N ARG A 238 -15.99 -3.53 -14.90
CA ARG A 238 -15.42 -2.60 -15.89
C ARG A 238 -14.78 -1.41 -15.19
N ASP A 239 -13.54 -1.10 -15.58
CA ASP A 239 -12.84 0.09 -15.14
C ASP A 239 -13.48 1.36 -15.75
N GLN A 240 -13.93 2.28 -14.89
CA GLN A 240 -14.54 3.54 -15.26
C GLN A 240 -13.54 4.71 -15.29
N ASN A 241 -12.28 4.45 -14.97
CA ASN A 241 -11.22 5.45 -15.03
C ASN A 241 -10.76 5.61 -16.49
N THR A 242 -11.07 6.75 -17.12
CA THR A 242 -10.66 6.98 -18.50
C THR A 242 -9.17 7.31 -18.58
N PRO A 243 -8.48 6.96 -19.68
CA PRO A 243 -7.09 7.37 -19.91
C PRO A 243 -6.85 8.86 -19.71
N GLU A 244 -7.78 9.69 -20.21
CA GLU A 244 -7.68 11.15 -20.13
C GLU A 244 -7.74 11.64 -18.69
N TYR A 245 -8.58 11.03 -17.86
CA TYR A 245 -8.67 11.34 -16.43
C TYR A 245 -7.38 10.97 -15.70
N LEU A 246 -6.85 9.77 -15.95
CA LEU A 246 -5.61 9.31 -15.34
C LEU A 246 -4.41 10.19 -15.75
N ASP A 247 -4.41 10.73 -16.97
CA ASP A 247 -3.39 11.67 -17.43
C ASP A 247 -3.52 13.05 -16.74
N ASP A 248 -4.74 13.55 -16.52
CA ASP A 248 -4.98 14.76 -15.73
C ASP A 248 -4.48 14.59 -14.28
N VAL A 249 -4.77 13.45 -13.66
CA VAL A 249 -4.23 13.09 -12.34
C VAL A 249 -2.70 13.14 -12.35
N CYS A 250 -2.07 12.50 -13.34
CA CYS A 250 -0.61 12.51 -13.47
C CYS A 250 -0.02 13.91 -13.63
N ALA A 251 -0.67 14.77 -14.42
CA ALA A 251 -0.24 16.14 -14.62
C ALA A 251 -0.32 16.96 -13.33
N ARG A 252 -1.42 16.86 -12.58
CA ARG A 252 -1.58 17.53 -11.29
C ARG A 252 -0.58 17.06 -10.26
N PHE A 253 -0.39 15.74 -10.12
CA PHE A 253 0.58 15.19 -9.18
C PHE A 253 2.03 15.52 -9.53
N SER A 254 2.34 15.73 -10.81
CA SER A 254 3.64 16.25 -11.22
C SER A 254 3.85 17.68 -10.69
N ARG A 255 2.84 18.55 -10.82
CA ARG A 255 2.90 19.92 -10.26
C ARG A 255 2.95 19.91 -8.72
N ILE A 256 2.22 19.02 -8.07
CA ILE A 256 2.25 18.85 -6.62
C ILE A 256 3.66 18.45 -6.14
N ALA A 257 4.32 17.52 -6.82
CA ALA A 257 5.68 17.12 -6.47
C ALA A 257 6.68 18.29 -6.56
N GLU A 258 6.56 19.15 -7.58
CA GLU A 258 7.36 20.38 -7.67
C GLU A 258 7.13 21.30 -6.46
N LEU A 259 5.86 21.53 -6.08
CA LEU A 259 5.51 22.36 -4.92
C LEU A 259 6.05 21.79 -3.62
N ILE A 260 6.00 20.46 -3.43
CA ILE A 260 6.59 19.79 -2.27
C ILE A 260 8.09 20.04 -2.23
N ALA A 261 8.80 19.83 -3.35
CA ALA A 261 10.24 20.04 -3.41
C ALA A 261 10.64 21.49 -3.09
N GLU A 262 9.90 22.47 -3.63
CA GLU A 262 10.07 23.89 -3.31
C GLU A 262 9.89 24.17 -1.81
N ARG A 263 8.87 23.56 -1.19
CA ARG A 263 8.55 23.72 0.24
C ARG A 263 9.60 23.09 1.16
N ILE A 264 10.17 21.95 0.76
CA ILE A 264 11.22 21.25 1.50
C ILE A 264 12.55 22.00 1.41
N GLN A 265 12.88 22.57 0.25
CA GLN A 265 14.13 23.33 0.05
C GLN A 265 14.09 24.72 0.69
N ASN A 266 12.91 25.36 0.74
CA ASN A 266 12.71 26.67 1.35
C ASN A 266 11.72 26.57 2.53
N PRO A 267 12.13 25.97 3.66
CA PRO A 267 11.32 26.00 4.87
C PRO A 267 11.19 27.47 5.29
N ALA A 268 9.97 28.01 5.16
CA ALA A 268 9.62 29.38 5.52
C ALA A 268 10.05 29.68 6.96
#